data_AF-A0A3C0GEK6-F1
#
_entry.id   AF-A0A3C0GEK6-F1
#
_cell.length_a   1.000
_cell.length_b   1.000
_cell.length_c   1.000
_cell.angle_alpha   90.00
_cell.angle_beta   90.00
_cell.angle_gamma   90.00
#
_symmetry.space_group_name_H-M   'P 1'
#
loop_
_entity.id
_entity.type
_entity.pdbx_description
1 polymer ?
#
loop_
_entity_poly.entity_id
_entity_poly.type
_entity_poly.pdbx_seq_one_letter_code
_entity_poly.pdbx_strand_id
1 'polypeptide(L)'
;GNDIYFLSPSITGGVQNLAPFEQTEIIKPILQVADDGVNNAIVLNYIGYTVGGEIATNDTSDIFVGQIVEFFDEGQKLPPNFIGVSREQSLVREDYLELYNIFGKKYGFTEKIALSSTTKVKNSAVGARIQQKTGNKINYNARVLSVNTAENSITVEHGPNLNQINLSQSLFLGDSILTPESTTVEKFVVPEIVNSTSKRITSVGSASGKISLAMVAKTVRGVSIPRKITVKELEVTDKLQTSTNEADTLSDINSEVNTLKTNLEDVQRKLGIIS
;
A
#
# COMPACT_ATOMS: atom_id res chain seq x y z
N GLY A 1 -23.83 39.35 -11.71
CA GLY A 1 -23.95 38.41 -10.58
C GLY A 1 -22.93 37.34 -10.81
N ASN A 2 -22.32 36.81 -9.76
CA ASN A 2 -21.38 35.71 -9.93
C ASN A 2 -22.16 34.40 -9.93
N ASP A 3 -21.94 33.59 -10.96
CA ASP A 3 -22.72 32.38 -11.24
C ASP A 3 -22.08 31.12 -10.66
N ILE A 4 -20.90 31.25 -10.04
CA ILE A 4 -20.11 30.14 -9.50
C ILE A 4 -19.59 30.55 -8.12
N TYR A 5 -19.89 29.71 -7.12
CA TYR A 5 -19.39 29.85 -5.76
C TYR A 5 -18.64 28.59 -5.33
N PHE A 6 -17.83 28.69 -4.28
CA PHE A 6 -16.97 27.63 -3.76
C PHE A 6 -17.19 27.44 -2.26
N LEU A 7 -16.87 26.25 -1.73
CA LEU A 7 -16.83 26.07 -0.27
C LEU A 7 -15.71 26.91 0.36
N SER A 8 -16.02 27.57 1.46
CA SER A 8 -15.03 28.32 2.23
C SER A 8 -14.15 27.37 3.04
N PRO A 9 -12.81 27.46 2.93
CA PRO A 9 -11.90 26.64 3.73
C PRO A 9 -11.84 27.12 5.19
N SER A 10 -12.19 28.39 5.45
CA SER A 10 -12.14 29.02 6.77
C SER A 10 -13.43 28.92 7.59
N ILE A 11 -14.56 28.57 6.96
CA ILE A 11 -15.87 28.54 7.61
C ILE A 11 -16.56 27.23 7.22
N THR A 12 -16.81 26.36 8.19
CA THR A 12 -17.57 25.12 7.99
C THR A 12 -18.97 25.44 7.47
N GLY A 13 -19.33 24.92 6.28
CA GLY A 13 -20.59 25.24 5.60
C GLY A 13 -20.65 26.65 4.99
N GLY A 14 -19.55 27.41 5.03
CA GLY A 14 -19.44 28.71 4.41
C GLY A 14 -19.23 28.61 2.89
N VAL A 15 -19.63 29.65 2.18
CA VAL A 15 -19.52 29.76 0.72
C VAL A 15 -18.72 31.02 0.39
N GLN A 16 -17.85 30.95 -0.59
CA GLN A 16 -17.05 32.07 -1.08
C GLN A 16 -17.14 32.20 -2.60
N ASN A 17 -16.87 33.40 -3.09
CA ASN A 17 -17.06 33.78 -4.49
C ASN A 17 -15.75 33.73 -5.31
N LEU A 18 -14.65 33.31 -4.68
CA LEU A 18 -13.35 33.14 -5.31
C LEU A 18 -12.88 31.71 -5.11
N ALA A 19 -12.29 31.12 -6.14
CA ALA A 19 -11.69 29.80 -6.02
C ALA A 19 -10.58 29.83 -4.94
N PRO A 20 -10.51 28.83 -4.06
CA PRO A 20 -9.38 28.68 -3.14
C PRO A 20 -8.06 28.53 -3.95
N PHE A 21 -6.97 29.09 -3.44
CA PHE A 21 -5.67 29.14 -4.16
C PHE A 21 -4.62 28.20 -3.56
N GLU A 22 -4.85 27.64 -2.37
CA GLU A 22 -3.89 26.77 -1.69
C GLU A 22 -4.11 25.29 -2.06
N GLN A 23 -3.02 24.54 -2.22
CA GLN A 23 -3.06 23.14 -2.69
C GLN A 23 -3.76 22.15 -1.75
N THR A 24 -3.96 22.52 -0.49
CA THR A 24 -4.68 21.69 0.50
C THR A 24 -6.18 21.94 0.53
N GLU A 25 -6.67 22.92 -0.23
CA GLU A 25 -8.07 23.34 -0.22
C GLU A 25 -8.89 22.58 -1.25
N ILE A 26 -10.10 22.16 -0.85
CA ILE A 26 -11.00 21.40 -1.71
C ILE A 26 -11.79 22.38 -2.59
N ILE A 27 -11.52 22.36 -3.90
CA ILE A 27 -12.27 23.14 -4.88
C ILE A 27 -13.56 22.37 -5.23
N LYS A 28 -14.68 22.78 -4.64
CA LYS A 28 -16.02 22.27 -4.99
C LYS A 28 -16.93 23.43 -5.39
N PRO A 29 -17.28 23.56 -6.69
CA PRO A 29 -18.21 24.58 -7.11
C PRO A 29 -19.64 24.26 -6.62
N ILE A 30 -20.39 25.30 -6.30
CA ILE A 30 -21.77 25.26 -5.83
C ILE A 30 -22.63 25.96 -6.88
N LEU A 31 -23.66 25.24 -7.36
CA LEU A 31 -24.53 25.69 -8.45
C LEU A 31 -25.70 26.55 -7.95
N GLN A 32 -26.09 26.39 -6.68
CA GLN A 32 -27.17 27.18 -6.08
C GLN A 32 -26.96 27.30 -4.56
N VAL A 33 -27.05 28.53 -4.06
CA VAL A 33 -27.19 28.82 -2.63
C VAL A 33 -28.66 28.60 -2.29
N ALA A 34 -28.95 27.59 -1.47
CA ALA A 34 -30.26 27.36 -0.89
C ALA A 34 -30.08 27.43 0.63
N ASP A 35 -30.82 28.33 1.28
CA ASP A 35 -30.82 28.50 2.73
C ASP A 35 -31.98 27.66 3.29
N ASP A 36 -31.67 26.51 3.88
CA ASP A 36 -32.65 25.62 4.52
C ASP A 36 -32.68 25.77 6.05
N GLY A 37 -32.00 26.78 6.60
CA GLY A 37 -31.88 27.04 8.03
C GLY A 37 -30.83 26.18 8.76
N VAL A 38 -30.17 25.23 8.09
CA VAL A 38 -29.09 24.40 8.67
C VAL A 38 -27.85 24.32 7.76
N ASN A 39 -28.01 24.34 6.45
CA ASN A 39 -26.94 24.32 5.45
C ASN A 39 -27.16 25.43 4.41
N ASN A 40 -26.08 26.10 4.01
CA ASN A 40 -26.16 27.26 3.11
C ASN A 40 -25.98 26.90 1.63
N ALA A 41 -25.74 25.62 1.29
CA ALA A 41 -25.42 25.21 -0.07
C ALA A 41 -25.62 23.71 -0.32
N ILE A 42 -26.11 23.38 -1.52
CA ILE A 42 -26.14 22.02 -2.04
C ILE A 42 -24.97 21.83 -2.99
N VAL A 43 -24.09 20.88 -2.67
CA VAL A 43 -22.93 20.52 -3.51
C VAL A 43 -23.35 19.43 -4.49
N LEU A 44 -23.59 19.80 -5.75
CA LEU A 44 -23.66 18.83 -6.84
C LEU A 44 -22.25 18.58 -7.36
N ASN A 45 -21.90 17.31 -7.58
CA ASN A 45 -20.60 16.92 -8.09
C ASN A 45 -20.46 17.37 -9.55
N TYR A 46 -20.06 18.62 -9.75
CA TYR A 46 -19.88 19.21 -11.08
C TYR A 46 -18.60 18.66 -11.70
N ILE A 47 -18.72 17.79 -12.69
CA ILE A 47 -17.58 17.22 -13.42
C ILE A 47 -17.14 18.26 -14.46
N GLY A 48 -16.30 19.21 -14.03
CA GLY A 48 -15.71 20.19 -14.96
C GLY A 48 -14.71 21.11 -14.27
N TYR A 49 -13.42 20.75 -14.31
CA TYR A 49 -12.40 21.35 -15.17
C TYR A 49 -10.99 20.88 -14.77
N THR A 50 -10.16 20.75 -15.80
CA THR A 50 -8.71 20.53 -15.77
C THR A 50 -7.96 21.64 -15.04
N VAL A 51 -7.08 21.28 -14.11
CA VAL A 51 -6.07 22.19 -13.56
C VAL A 51 -4.79 22.02 -14.38
N GLY A 52 -4.36 23.09 -15.04
CA GLY A 52 -3.02 23.20 -15.59
C GLY A 52 -2.00 23.31 -14.47
N GLY A 53 -1.00 22.44 -14.47
CA GLY A 53 0.15 22.45 -13.57
C GLY A 53 1.25 21.58 -14.16
N GLU A 54 2.42 22.17 -14.31
CA GLU A 54 3.56 21.72 -15.12
C GLU A 54 4.35 20.53 -14.53
N ILE A 55 5.17 19.94 -15.41
CA ILE A 55 6.19 18.88 -15.25
C ILE A 55 5.66 17.54 -14.73
N ALA A 56 5.19 16.73 -15.68
CA ALA A 56 5.33 15.29 -15.55
C ALA A 56 6.80 14.92 -15.74
N THR A 57 7.48 14.52 -14.67
CA THR A 57 8.44 13.44 -14.85
C THR A 57 7.59 12.20 -15.12
N ASN A 58 7.52 11.78 -16.39
CA ASN A 58 7.18 10.41 -16.69
C ASN A 58 8.34 9.57 -16.14
N ASP A 59 8.28 9.22 -14.87
CA ASP A 59 9.18 8.21 -14.34
C ASP A 59 8.66 6.86 -14.84
N THR A 60 8.99 6.56 -16.09
CA THR A 60 8.81 5.22 -16.69
C THR A 60 9.89 4.25 -16.25
N SER A 61 10.75 4.63 -15.30
CA SER A 61 11.58 3.66 -14.61
C SER A 61 10.75 3.05 -13.49
N ASP A 62 9.91 2.06 -13.83
CA ASP A 62 9.37 1.16 -12.83
C ASP A 62 10.57 0.46 -12.18
N ILE A 63 11.04 1.01 -11.06
CA ILE A 63 12.19 0.45 -10.37
C ILE A 63 11.71 -0.81 -9.64
N PHE A 64 12.10 -1.97 -10.16
CA PHE A 64 11.67 -3.26 -9.63
C PHE A 64 12.48 -3.65 -8.39
N VAL A 65 11.85 -4.37 -7.46
CA VAL A 65 12.58 -4.97 -6.33
C VAL A 65 13.68 -5.90 -6.85
N GLY A 66 14.86 -5.79 -6.24
CA GLY A 66 16.07 -6.49 -6.67
C GLY A 66 16.90 -5.74 -7.72
N GLN A 67 16.39 -4.66 -8.32
CA GLN A 67 17.15 -3.84 -9.24
C GLN A 67 18.31 -3.13 -8.51
N ILE A 68 19.47 -3.10 -9.17
CA ILE A 68 20.64 -2.35 -8.71
C ILE A 68 20.60 -0.96 -9.32
N VAL A 69 20.76 0.05 -8.47
CA VAL A 69 20.84 1.45 -8.87
C VAL A 69 22.17 2.05 -8.40
N GLU A 70 22.76 2.87 -9.26
CA GLU A 70 23.87 3.75 -8.86
C GLU A 70 23.26 4.98 -8.17
N PHE A 71 23.82 5.37 -7.03
CA PHE A 71 23.43 6.60 -6.35
C PHE A 71 24.66 7.39 -5.93
N PHE A 72 24.49 8.70 -5.79
CA PHE A 72 25.55 9.57 -5.31
C PHE A 72 25.59 9.56 -3.78
N ASP A 73 26.68 9.06 -3.24
CA ASP A 73 26.93 8.90 -1.82
C ASP A 73 27.73 10.10 -1.29
N GLU A 74 26.99 11.05 -0.71
CA GLU A 74 27.52 12.19 0.04
C GLU A 74 27.46 11.96 1.57
N GLY A 75 27.43 10.71 2.03
CA GLY A 75 27.23 10.39 3.45
C GLY A 75 25.77 10.55 3.91
N GLN A 76 24.83 10.70 2.96
CA GLN A 76 23.41 10.69 3.25
C GLN A 76 22.91 9.28 3.52
N LYS A 77 21.90 9.15 4.38
CA LYS A 77 21.25 7.87 4.65
C LYS A 77 20.48 7.43 3.40
N LEU A 78 20.69 6.18 2.98
CA LEU A 78 19.90 5.57 1.91
C LEU A 78 18.39 5.73 2.19
N PRO A 79 17.56 6.03 1.18
CA PRO A 79 16.13 6.06 1.37
C PRO A 79 15.62 4.68 1.85
N PRO A 80 14.52 4.62 2.62
CA PRO A 80 14.09 3.41 3.31
C PRO A 80 13.73 2.23 2.38
N ASN A 81 13.48 2.52 1.09
CA ASN A 81 13.17 1.51 0.08
C ASN A 81 14.42 0.90 -0.57
N PHE A 82 15.62 1.36 -0.19
CA PHE A 82 16.88 0.90 -0.73
C PHE A 82 17.76 0.31 0.37
N ILE A 83 18.58 -0.66 -0.02
CA ILE A 83 19.62 -1.25 0.83
C ILE A 83 20.98 -1.10 0.16
N GLY A 84 22.02 -0.85 0.96
CA GLY A 84 23.39 -0.80 0.46
C GLY A 84 23.91 -2.21 0.21
N VAL A 85 24.46 -2.46 -0.98
CA VAL A 85 24.94 -3.77 -1.42
C VAL A 85 26.46 -3.86 -1.53
N SER A 86 27.19 -2.85 -1.01
CA SER A 86 28.65 -2.83 -0.99
C SER A 86 29.28 -3.80 0.03
N ARG A 87 28.45 -4.56 0.75
CA ARG A 87 28.83 -5.63 1.65
C ARG A 87 27.66 -6.60 1.76
N GLU A 88 27.93 -7.80 2.21
CA GLU A 88 26.89 -8.77 2.53
C GLU A 88 25.94 -8.20 3.61
N GLN A 89 24.64 -8.42 3.43
CA GLN A 89 23.60 -7.97 4.36
C GLN A 89 22.75 -9.15 4.81
N SER A 90 22.50 -9.24 6.12
CA SER A 90 21.49 -10.14 6.69
C SER A 90 20.21 -9.36 6.93
N LEU A 91 19.16 -9.69 6.17
CA LEU A 91 17.87 -8.99 6.20
C LEU A 91 16.81 -9.84 6.86
N VAL A 92 15.92 -9.20 7.62
CA VAL A 92 14.75 -9.85 8.22
C VAL A 92 13.74 -10.19 7.11
N ARG A 93 13.30 -11.44 7.05
CA ARG A 93 12.39 -11.93 6.00
C ARG A 93 11.08 -11.14 5.95
N GLU A 94 10.45 -10.92 7.11
CA GLU A 94 9.14 -10.25 7.19
C GLU A 94 9.20 -8.79 6.71
N ASP A 95 10.32 -8.10 6.93
CA ASP A 95 10.50 -6.71 6.49
C ASP A 95 10.75 -6.59 4.98
N TYR A 96 11.22 -7.66 4.33
CA TYR A 96 11.73 -7.67 2.96
C TYR A 96 11.24 -8.90 2.18
N LEU A 97 9.94 -9.21 2.26
CA LEU A 97 9.36 -10.41 1.66
C LEU A 97 9.56 -10.50 0.14
N GLU A 98 9.45 -9.37 -0.57
CA GLU A 98 9.65 -9.31 -2.02
C GLU A 98 11.10 -9.66 -2.42
N LEU A 99 12.09 -9.13 -1.68
CA LEU A 99 13.50 -9.52 -1.87
C LEU A 99 13.76 -10.98 -1.48
N TYR A 100 13.12 -11.46 -0.41
CA TYR A 100 13.22 -12.88 -0.03
C TYR A 100 12.70 -13.79 -1.14
N ASN A 101 11.67 -13.40 -1.89
CA ASN A 101 11.21 -14.20 -3.03
C ASN A 101 12.23 -14.27 -4.18
N ILE A 102 13.15 -13.31 -4.28
CA ILE A 102 14.21 -13.26 -5.30
C ILE A 102 15.46 -14.02 -4.83
N PHE A 103 15.97 -13.71 -3.64
CA PHE A 103 17.23 -14.25 -3.13
C PHE A 103 17.02 -15.54 -2.32
N GLY A 104 15.90 -15.62 -1.60
CA GLY A 104 15.47 -16.77 -0.82
C GLY A 104 16.55 -17.31 0.08
N LYS A 105 16.87 -18.59 -0.12
CA LYS A 105 17.86 -19.36 0.65
C LYS A 105 19.19 -19.50 -0.10
N LYS A 106 19.33 -18.86 -1.26
CA LYS A 106 20.41 -19.12 -2.22
C LYS A 106 21.78 -18.77 -1.65
N TYR A 107 21.89 -17.64 -0.96
CA TYR A 107 23.16 -17.10 -0.46
C TYR A 107 23.41 -17.37 1.03
N GLY A 108 22.42 -17.92 1.73
CA GLY A 108 22.48 -18.16 3.16
C GLY A 108 21.23 -17.62 3.86
N PHE A 109 20.93 -18.17 5.02
CA PHE A 109 19.76 -17.78 5.80
C PHE A 109 19.90 -18.21 7.26
N THR A 110 19.08 -17.61 8.11
CA THR A 110 18.94 -17.96 9.51
C THR A 110 17.58 -18.59 9.73
N GLU A 111 17.57 -19.76 10.35
CA GLU A 111 16.39 -20.57 10.57
C GLU A 111 16.10 -20.67 12.07
N LYS A 112 14.88 -20.36 12.49
CA LYS A 112 14.37 -20.65 13.83
C LYS A 112 13.64 -21.98 13.80
N ILE A 113 14.04 -22.89 14.68
CA ILE A 113 13.49 -24.23 14.82
C ILE A 113 12.85 -24.33 16.20
N ALA A 114 11.53 -24.55 16.24
CA ALA A 114 10.83 -24.88 17.47
C ALA A 114 10.95 -26.38 17.74
N LEU A 115 11.27 -26.74 18.98
CA LEU A 115 11.48 -28.13 19.40
C LEU A 115 10.36 -28.60 20.30
N SER A 116 10.10 -29.91 20.25
CA SER A 116 9.09 -30.55 21.06
C SER A 116 9.34 -30.38 22.55
N SER A 117 8.26 -30.16 23.30
CA SER A 117 8.28 -30.01 24.77
C SER A 117 8.89 -31.21 25.50
N THR A 118 8.94 -32.37 24.85
CA THR A 118 9.54 -33.62 25.35
C THR A 118 11.06 -33.52 25.55
N THR A 119 11.76 -32.65 24.82
CA THR A 119 13.21 -32.47 24.91
C THR A 119 13.55 -31.00 25.05
N LYS A 120 14.20 -30.64 26.16
CA LYS A 120 14.57 -29.25 26.45
C LYS A 120 15.97 -28.95 25.95
N VAL A 121 16.06 -27.95 25.07
CA VAL A 121 17.37 -27.42 24.67
C VAL A 121 17.96 -26.55 25.78
N LYS A 122 19.29 -26.58 25.91
CA LYS A 122 20.04 -25.84 26.94
C LYS A 122 20.82 -24.70 26.29
N ASN A 123 21.05 -23.62 27.03
CA ASN A 123 21.87 -22.49 26.57
C ASN A 123 23.30 -22.89 26.19
N SER A 124 23.83 -23.98 26.76
CA SER A 124 25.13 -24.54 26.38
C SER A 124 25.19 -25.06 24.94
N ALA A 125 24.05 -25.17 24.25
CA ALA A 125 24.00 -25.55 22.84
C ALA A 125 24.47 -24.43 21.89
N VAL A 126 24.55 -23.18 22.36
CA VAL A 126 25.04 -22.06 21.53
C VAL A 126 26.45 -22.36 21.04
N GLY A 127 26.68 -22.20 19.73
CA GLY A 127 27.93 -22.49 19.07
C GLY A 127 28.13 -23.97 18.68
N ALA A 128 27.34 -24.89 19.22
CA ALA A 128 27.39 -26.30 18.85
C ALA A 128 26.82 -26.54 17.44
N ARG A 129 27.10 -27.72 16.88
CA ARG A 129 26.54 -28.15 15.60
C ARG A 129 25.37 -29.10 15.80
N ILE A 130 24.31 -28.87 15.04
CA ILE A 130 23.17 -29.77 14.91
C ILE A 130 23.20 -30.50 13.58
N GLN A 131 22.75 -31.75 13.57
CA GLN A 131 22.77 -32.60 12.37
C GLN A 131 21.47 -33.37 12.19
N GLN A 132 21.08 -33.63 10.94
CA GLN A 132 20.12 -34.70 10.61
C GLN A 132 20.82 -35.76 9.77
N LYS A 133 20.51 -37.02 10.07
CA LYS A 133 21.15 -38.18 9.46
C LYS A 133 20.09 -39.10 8.87
N THR A 134 20.35 -39.63 7.68
CA THR A 134 19.62 -40.80 7.13
C THR A 134 20.60 -41.94 7.05
N GLY A 135 20.45 -42.93 7.94
CA GLY A 135 21.51 -43.92 8.19
C GLY A 135 22.79 -43.25 8.68
N ASN A 136 23.93 -43.54 8.04
CA ASN A 136 25.22 -42.96 8.39
C ASN A 136 25.55 -41.64 7.65
N LYS A 137 24.67 -41.18 6.75
CA LYS A 137 24.91 -39.96 5.96
C LYS A 137 24.31 -38.74 6.66
N ILE A 138 25.13 -37.71 6.86
CA ILE A 138 24.69 -36.39 7.32
C ILE A 138 24.06 -35.65 6.13
N ASN A 139 22.76 -35.36 6.22
CA ASN A 139 22.02 -34.65 5.17
C ASN A 139 21.73 -33.19 5.53
N TYR A 140 21.91 -32.84 6.81
CA TYR A 140 21.73 -31.50 7.34
C TYR A 140 22.81 -31.24 8.39
N ASN A 141 23.40 -30.05 8.36
CA ASN A 141 24.40 -29.62 9.34
C ASN A 141 24.35 -28.09 9.47
N ALA A 142 24.09 -27.59 10.67
CA ALA A 142 24.01 -26.16 10.94
C ALA A 142 24.63 -25.82 12.31
N ARG A 143 25.08 -24.57 12.47
CA ARG A 143 25.61 -24.07 13.74
C ARG A 143 24.51 -23.34 14.50
N VAL A 144 24.38 -23.63 15.80
CA VAL A 144 23.45 -22.93 16.68
C VAL A 144 23.99 -21.54 17.00
N LEU A 145 23.24 -20.50 16.63
CA LEU A 145 23.54 -19.10 16.91
C LEU A 145 22.97 -18.66 18.27
N SER A 146 21.73 -19.06 18.55
CA SER A 146 21.04 -18.71 19.80
C SER A 146 20.06 -19.79 20.22
N VAL A 147 19.74 -19.79 21.52
CA VAL A 147 18.80 -20.71 22.15
C VAL A 147 17.80 -19.87 22.95
N ASN A 148 16.51 -20.15 22.78
CA ASN A 148 15.45 -19.63 23.64
C ASN A 148 14.86 -20.80 24.44
N THR A 149 15.24 -20.90 25.71
CA THR A 149 14.81 -22.00 26.59
C THR A 149 13.35 -21.88 27.02
N ALA A 150 12.79 -20.67 27.04
CA ALA A 150 11.38 -20.44 27.38
C ALA A 150 10.46 -20.95 26.27
N GLU A 151 10.79 -20.61 25.01
CA GLU A 151 10.05 -21.08 23.83
C GLU A 151 10.51 -22.46 23.34
N ASN A 152 11.54 -23.04 23.96
CA ASN A 152 12.19 -24.28 23.52
C ASN A 152 12.55 -24.26 22.03
N SER A 153 13.21 -23.19 21.59
CA SER A 153 13.62 -23.02 20.19
C SER A 153 15.11 -22.74 20.07
N ILE A 154 15.65 -23.05 18.90
CA ILE A 154 17.01 -22.73 18.51
C ILE A 154 17.01 -21.95 17.21
N THR A 155 17.95 -21.02 17.08
CA THR A 155 18.18 -20.31 15.83
C THR A 155 19.52 -20.75 15.28
N VAL A 156 19.56 -21.12 14.01
CA VAL A 156 20.74 -21.70 13.36
C VAL A 156 21.07 -20.98 12.06
N GLU A 157 22.36 -21.02 11.70
CA GLU A 157 22.88 -20.41 10.48
C GLU A 157 23.09 -21.43 9.37
N HIS A 158 22.67 -21.06 8.17
CA HIS A 158 22.85 -21.82 6.94
C HIS A 158 23.74 -21.07 5.95
N GLY A 159 24.72 -21.81 5.42
CA GLY A 159 25.46 -21.38 4.25
C GLY A 159 24.64 -21.44 2.95
N PRO A 160 25.24 -21.03 1.83
CA PRO A 160 24.59 -20.99 0.52
C PRO A 160 24.04 -22.35 0.07
N ASN A 161 22.87 -22.33 -0.57
CA ASN A 161 22.21 -23.50 -1.18
C ASN A 161 21.94 -24.69 -0.23
N LEU A 162 21.94 -24.45 1.09
CA LEU A 162 21.53 -25.47 2.05
C LEU A 162 20.01 -25.53 2.16
N ASN A 163 19.49 -26.72 2.45
CA ASN A 163 18.08 -26.90 2.72
C ASN A 163 17.76 -26.56 4.18
N GLN A 164 16.50 -26.17 4.40
CA GLN A 164 15.92 -26.12 5.73
C GLN A 164 15.90 -27.51 6.38
N ILE A 165 15.69 -27.51 7.69
CA ILE A 165 15.48 -28.73 8.43
C ILE A 165 14.29 -29.55 7.90
N ASN A 166 14.42 -30.88 7.89
CA ASN A 166 13.31 -31.79 7.65
C ASN A 166 12.58 -32.10 8.96
N LEU A 167 11.34 -31.65 9.11
CA LEU A 167 10.55 -31.83 10.34
C LEU A 167 10.21 -33.30 10.64
N SER A 168 10.28 -34.20 9.65
CA SER A 168 10.05 -35.64 9.86
C SER A 168 11.27 -36.41 10.36
N GLN A 169 12.40 -35.73 10.57
CA GLN A 169 13.66 -36.35 11.01
C GLN A 169 14.15 -35.75 12.33
N SER A 170 14.68 -36.59 13.21
CA SER A 170 15.29 -36.15 14.46
C SER A 170 16.56 -35.32 14.21
N LEU A 171 16.80 -34.37 15.12
CA LEU A 171 18.00 -33.55 15.20
C LEU A 171 18.97 -34.13 16.23
N PHE A 172 20.22 -34.24 15.85
CA PHE A 172 21.30 -34.65 16.74
C PHE A 172 22.11 -33.43 17.18
N LEU A 173 22.23 -33.24 18.49
CA LEU A 173 23.06 -32.22 19.14
C LEU A 173 24.00 -32.92 20.13
N GLY A 174 25.18 -33.34 19.66
CA GLY A 174 26.02 -34.27 20.40
C GLY A 174 25.27 -35.58 20.66
N ASP A 175 25.15 -35.96 21.93
CA ASP A 175 24.41 -37.16 22.37
C ASP A 175 22.90 -36.89 22.57
N SER A 176 22.48 -35.62 22.50
CA SER A 176 21.06 -35.26 22.65
C SER A 176 20.33 -35.42 21.33
N ILE A 177 19.17 -36.09 21.37
CA ILE A 177 18.24 -36.19 20.25
C ILE A 177 17.11 -35.20 20.52
N LEU A 178 16.86 -34.30 19.57
CA LEU A 178 15.82 -33.29 19.62
C LEU A 178 14.79 -33.57 18.52
N THR A 179 13.52 -33.30 18.80
CA THR A 179 12.44 -33.47 17.82
C THR A 179 11.97 -32.10 17.34
N PRO A 180 12.23 -31.71 16.09
CA PRO A 180 11.73 -30.44 15.55
C PRO A 180 10.21 -30.52 15.31
N GLU A 181 9.49 -29.46 15.67
CA GLU A 181 8.03 -29.36 15.48
C GLU A 181 7.68 -28.36 14.37
N SER A 182 8.38 -27.23 14.31
CA SER A 182 8.19 -26.24 13.25
C SER A 182 9.49 -25.53 12.93
N THR A 183 9.53 -24.91 11.76
CA THR A 183 10.67 -24.11 11.32
C THR A 183 10.21 -22.85 10.59
N THR A 184 10.95 -21.77 10.75
CA THR A 184 10.72 -20.51 10.03
C THR A 184 12.05 -19.84 9.70
N VAL A 185 12.18 -19.37 8.45
CA VAL A 185 13.32 -18.53 8.08
C VAL A 185 13.10 -17.13 8.65
N GLU A 186 13.98 -16.69 9.55
CA GLU A 186 13.89 -15.36 10.17
C GLU A 186 14.66 -14.31 9.36
N LYS A 187 15.83 -14.68 8.86
CA LYS A 187 16.70 -13.80 8.09
C LYS A 187 17.25 -14.49 6.85
N PHE A 188 17.56 -13.72 5.83
CA PHE A 188 18.20 -14.20 4.60
C PHE A 188 19.37 -13.29 4.22
N VAL A 189 20.29 -13.83 3.45
CA VAL A 189 21.51 -13.14 3.02
C VAL A 189 21.32 -12.54 1.63
N VAL A 190 21.61 -11.25 1.52
CA VAL A 190 21.81 -10.55 0.24
C VAL A 190 23.32 -10.44 0.02
N PRO A 191 23.84 -10.94 -1.12
CA PRO A 191 25.27 -10.95 -1.37
C PRO A 191 25.82 -9.54 -1.57
N GLU A 192 27.13 -9.39 -1.35
CA GLU A 192 27.87 -8.22 -1.78
C GLU A 192 27.89 -8.12 -3.31
N ILE A 193 27.69 -6.90 -3.82
CA ILE A 193 27.82 -6.58 -5.24
C ILE A 193 29.01 -5.65 -5.39
N VAL A 194 30.08 -6.20 -5.97
CA VAL A 194 31.33 -5.47 -6.18
C VAL A 194 31.18 -4.57 -7.40
N ASN A 195 31.33 -3.25 -7.21
CA ASN A 195 31.48 -2.32 -8.31
C ASN A 195 32.94 -2.32 -8.77
N SER A 196 33.21 -2.83 -9.97
CA SER A 196 34.55 -2.89 -10.54
C SER A 196 35.10 -1.51 -10.97
N THR A 197 34.26 -0.47 -11.02
CA THR A 197 34.64 0.89 -11.40
C THR A 197 34.13 1.93 -10.41
N SER A 198 34.97 2.32 -9.44
CA SER A 198 34.66 3.42 -8.54
C SER A 198 34.69 4.75 -9.30
N LYS A 199 33.53 5.30 -9.64
CA LYS A 199 33.43 6.66 -10.18
C LYS A 199 33.47 7.64 -8.99
N ARG A 200 34.45 8.54 -8.98
CA ARG A 200 34.56 9.64 -8.00
C ARG A 200 34.10 10.93 -8.67
N ILE A 201 33.28 11.70 -7.97
CA ILE A 201 32.91 13.05 -8.42
C ILE A 201 33.75 14.04 -7.63
N THR A 202 34.48 14.90 -8.34
CA THR A 202 35.30 15.96 -7.76
C THR A 202 34.83 17.30 -8.30
N SER A 203 34.57 18.25 -7.41
CA SER A 203 34.36 19.66 -7.78
C SER A 203 35.53 20.51 -7.27
N VAL A 204 35.76 21.65 -7.91
CA VAL A 204 36.75 22.63 -7.45
C VAL A 204 36.25 23.23 -6.13
N GLY A 205 36.91 22.94 -5.00
CA GLY A 205 36.59 23.56 -3.71
C GLY A 205 36.18 22.65 -2.54
N SER A 206 36.52 21.34 -2.57
CA SER A 206 36.45 20.38 -1.42
C SER A 206 35.24 19.43 -1.36
N ALA A 207 34.21 19.59 -2.20
CA ALA A 207 33.14 18.59 -2.27
C ALA A 207 33.61 17.41 -3.15
N SER A 208 33.86 16.27 -2.50
CA SER A 208 34.10 14.99 -3.15
C SER A 208 33.04 13.99 -2.71
N GLY A 209 32.37 13.36 -3.68
CA GLY A 209 31.41 12.28 -3.41
C GLY A 209 31.78 11.01 -4.18
N LYS A 210 31.18 9.89 -3.79
CA LYS A 210 31.41 8.60 -4.44
C LYS A 210 30.11 8.13 -5.08
N ILE A 211 30.21 7.43 -6.21
CA ILE A 211 29.06 6.68 -6.73
C ILE A 211 29.08 5.31 -6.04
N SER A 212 27.98 5.02 -5.33
CA SER A 212 27.77 3.76 -4.60
C SER A 212 26.61 2.98 -5.24
N LEU A 213 26.54 1.69 -4.93
CA LEU A 213 25.47 0.81 -5.39
C LEU A 213 24.45 0.58 -4.28
N ALA A 214 23.17 0.70 -4.64
CA ALA A 214 22.07 0.29 -3.80
C ALA A 214 21.16 -0.69 -4.55
N MET A 215 20.45 -1.52 -3.81
CA MET A 215 19.41 -2.39 -4.32
C MET A 215 18.05 -1.91 -3.85
N VAL A 216 17.08 -2.00 -4.73
CA VAL A 216 15.69 -1.67 -4.44
C VAL A 216 15.10 -2.81 -3.63
N ALA A 217 14.75 -2.52 -2.40
CA ALA A 217 14.37 -3.51 -1.40
C ALA A 217 12.86 -3.61 -1.18
N LYS A 218 12.13 -2.54 -1.52
CA LYS A 218 10.67 -2.45 -1.43
C LYS A 218 10.13 -1.76 -2.66
N THR A 219 9.00 -2.23 -3.17
CA THR A 219 8.34 -1.61 -4.33
C THR A 219 8.04 -0.13 -4.03
N VAL A 220 8.59 0.76 -4.85
CA VAL A 220 8.18 2.16 -4.86
C VAL A 220 6.97 2.25 -5.78
N ARG A 221 5.75 2.18 -5.21
CA ARG A 221 4.54 2.39 -6.01
C ARG A 221 4.43 3.88 -6.31
N GLY A 222 4.85 4.29 -7.51
CA GLY A 222 4.46 5.58 -8.06
C GLY A 222 2.94 5.61 -8.17
N VAL A 223 2.29 6.58 -7.52
CA VAL A 223 0.86 6.82 -7.74
C VAL A 223 0.73 7.52 -9.08
N SER A 224 0.35 6.78 -10.12
CA SER A 224 -0.02 7.37 -11.40
C SER A 224 -1.41 7.98 -11.28
N ILE A 225 -1.47 9.31 -11.17
CA ILE A 225 -2.72 10.05 -11.26
C ILE A 225 -3.04 10.21 -12.76
N PRO A 226 -4.14 9.63 -13.28
CA PRO A 226 -4.47 9.73 -14.69
C PRO A 226 -4.65 11.21 -15.08
N ARG A 227 -3.89 11.68 -16.07
CA ARG A 227 -3.99 13.04 -16.63
C ARG A 227 -5.38 13.35 -17.21
N LYS A 228 -6.16 12.30 -17.51
CA LYS A 228 -7.50 12.38 -18.11
C LYS A 228 -8.27 11.10 -17.80
N ILE A 229 -9.32 11.21 -17.00
CA ILE A 229 -10.34 10.17 -16.89
C ILE A 229 -11.44 10.53 -17.88
N THR A 230 -11.66 9.68 -18.89
CA THR A 230 -12.80 9.83 -19.79
C THR A 230 -13.80 8.74 -19.43
N VAL A 231 -14.87 9.11 -18.74
CA VAL A 231 -15.99 8.21 -18.46
C VAL A 231 -16.82 8.11 -19.75
N LYS A 232 -16.77 6.96 -20.42
CA LYS A 232 -17.55 6.71 -21.63
C LYS A 232 -19.01 6.40 -21.34
N GLU A 233 -19.28 5.75 -20.22
CA GLU A 233 -20.61 5.40 -19.77
C GLU A 233 -20.59 5.24 -18.26
N LEU A 234 -21.57 5.84 -17.58
CA LEU A 234 -21.76 5.76 -16.15
C LEU A 234 -23.18 5.22 -15.93
N GLU A 235 -23.28 3.95 -15.54
CA GLU A 235 -24.55 3.38 -15.14
C GLU A 235 -24.77 3.70 -13.65
N VAL A 236 -25.67 4.64 -13.39
CA VAL A 236 -26.10 4.99 -12.03
C VAL A 236 -27.29 4.07 -11.70
N THR A 237 -27.02 2.98 -10.99
CA THR A 237 -28.03 1.97 -10.65
C THR A 237 -28.99 2.40 -9.54
N ASP A 238 -28.60 3.40 -8.73
CA ASP A 238 -29.47 3.95 -7.70
C ASP A 238 -30.05 5.29 -8.15
N LYS A 239 -31.38 5.29 -8.26
CA LYS A 239 -32.20 6.47 -8.53
C LYS A 239 -31.76 7.59 -7.57
N LEU A 240 -31.30 8.73 -8.10
CA LEU A 240 -31.22 9.95 -7.31
C LEU A 240 -32.63 10.26 -6.82
N GLN A 241 -32.95 9.91 -5.58
CA GLN A 241 -34.09 10.47 -4.88
C GLN A 241 -33.73 11.91 -4.53
N THR A 242 -33.98 12.83 -5.45
CA THR A 242 -34.17 14.23 -5.07
C THR A 242 -35.48 14.30 -4.33
N SER A 243 -35.42 14.35 -3.00
CA SER A 243 -36.52 14.81 -2.16
C SER A 243 -36.73 16.30 -2.42
N THR A 244 -37.27 16.64 -3.59
CA THR A 244 -37.82 17.96 -3.88
C THR A 244 -39.33 17.81 -3.82
N ASN A 245 -39.93 18.38 -2.78
CA ASN A 245 -41.38 18.44 -2.56
C ASN A 245 -42.16 19.14 -3.70
N GLU A 246 -41.49 19.55 -4.78
CA GLU A 246 -42.09 20.14 -5.98
C GLU A 246 -42.65 19.08 -6.96
N ALA A 247 -42.14 17.84 -6.95
CA ALA A 247 -42.69 16.78 -7.81
C ALA A 247 -44.10 16.35 -7.37
N ASP A 248 -44.38 16.40 -6.06
CA ASP A 248 -45.72 16.13 -5.51
C ASP A 248 -46.69 17.26 -5.84
N THR A 249 -46.25 18.53 -5.86
CA THR A 249 -47.13 19.64 -6.25
C THR A 249 -47.63 19.56 -7.69
N LEU A 250 -46.84 19.02 -8.63
CA LEU A 250 -47.30 18.88 -10.02
C LEU A 250 -48.32 17.74 -10.20
N SER A 251 -48.19 16.68 -9.40
CA SER A 251 -49.16 15.58 -9.34
C SER A 251 -50.47 16.03 -8.68
N ASP A 252 -50.36 16.78 -7.58
CA ASP A 252 -51.51 17.31 -6.86
C ASP A 252 -52.27 18.35 -7.70
N ILE A 253 -51.56 19.25 -8.38
CA ILE A 253 -52.15 20.21 -9.32
C ILE A 253 -52.87 19.48 -10.47
N ASN A 254 -52.27 18.44 -11.05
CA ASN A 254 -52.93 17.66 -12.10
C ASN A 254 -54.18 16.93 -11.59
N SER A 255 -54.16 16.42 -10.37
CA SER A 255 -55.31 15.77 -9.73
C SER A 255 -56.45 16.77 -9.50
N GLU A 256 -56.12 17.97 -8.99
CA GLU A 256 -57.09 19.02 -8.70
C GLU A 256 -57.70 19.62 -9.98
N VAL A 257 -56.89 19.83 -11.02
CA VAL A 257 -57.36 20.24 -12.36
C VAL A 257 -58.33 19.22 -12.96
N ASN A 258 -58.01 17.92 -12.86
CA ASN A 258 -58.90 16.87 -13.35
C ASN A 258 -60.22 16.81 -12.54
N THR A 259 -60.15 16.98 -11.22
CA THR A 259 -61.32 17.03 -10.34
C THR A 259 -62.22 18.23 -10.69
N LEU A 260 -61.63 19.41 -10.89
CA LEU A 260 -62.37 20.61 -11.31
C LEU A 260 -63.04 20.42 -12.68
N LYS A 261 -62.34 19.78 -13.62
CA LYS A 261 -62.91 19.46 -14.93
C LYS A 261 -64.12 18.52 -14.81
N THR A 262 -64.00 17.45 -14.05
CA THR A 262 -65.11 16.51 -13.81
C THR A 262 -66.29 17.21 -13.14
N ASN A 263 -66.04 18.03 -12.11
CA ASN A 263 -67.10 18.78 -11.42
C ASN A 263 -67.79 19.78 -12.36
N LEU A 264 -67.04 20.45 -13.24
CA LEU A 264 -67.61 21.37 -14.22
C LEU A 264 -68.49 20.62 -15.23
N GLU A 265 -68.04 19.47 -15.73
CA GLU A 265 -68.84 18.62 -16.62
C GLU A 265 -70.13 18.13 -15.93
N ASP A 266 -70.06 17.81 -14.63
CA ASP A 266 -71.21 17.37 -13.84
C ASP A 266 -72.24 18.50 -13.62
N VAL A 267 -71.75 19.72 -13.35
CA VAL A 267 -72.59 20.92 -13.27
C VAL A 267 -73.21 21.23 -14.63
N GLN A 268 -72.44 21.15 -15.72
CA GLN A 268 -72.94 21.36 -17.08
C GLN A 268 -74.01 20.31 -17.45
N ARG A 269 -73.86 19.05 -17.02
CA ARG A 269 -74.88 18.00 -17.18
C ARG A 269 -76.14 18.28 -16.37
N LYS A 270 -76.01 18.69 -15.11
CA LYS A 270 -77.15 19.06 -14.25
C LYS A 270 -77.92 20.29 -14.76
N LEU A 271 -77.22 21.21 -15.43
CA LEU A 271 -77.81 22.37 -16.08
C LEU A 271 -78.32 22.08 -17.50
N GLY A 272 -78.15 20.86 -18.02
CA GLY A 272 -78.60 20.45 -19.35
C GLY A 272 -77.84 21.09 -20.52
N ILE A 273 -76.64 21.63 -20.25
CA ILE A 273 -75.79 22.29 -21.25
C ILE A 273 -75.07 21.25 -22.12
N ILE A 274 -74.67 20.14 -21.50
CA ILE A 274 -74.12 18.97 -22.18
C ILE A 274 -74.91 17.74 -21.72
N SER A 275 -75.08 16.76 -22.62
CA SER A 275 -75.76 15.49 -22.35
C SER A 275 -74.81 14.47 -21.75
#